data_AF-A0A9Q3KPH5-F1
#
_entry.id   AF-A0A9Q3KPH5-F1
#
_cell.length_a   1.000
_cell.length_b   1.000
_cell.length_c   1.000
_cell.angle_alpha   90.00
_cell.angle_beta   90.00
_cell.angle_gamma   90.00
#
_symmetry.space_group_name_H-M   'P 1'
#
loop_
_entity.id
_entity.type
_entity.pdbx_description
1 polymer ?
#
loop_
_entity_poly.entity_id
_entity_poly.type
_entity_poly.pdbx_seq_one_letter_code
_entity_poly.pdbx_strand_id
1 'polypeptide(L)'
;MDWVKGLVPGGKENYNACLIIVDRFSNSMRCLPCHKEDTAMYAALLFWNNIISTCGVPKIIISDRDPKFTSEFWTNLYEKLGIKLLFSTAYHPQTDGRA
;
A
#
# COMPACT_ATOMS: atom_id res chain seq x y z
N MET A 1 3.65 2.86 2.64
CA MET A 1 2.47 2.40 1.88
C MET A 1 1.28 2.88 2.65
N ASP A 2 0.38 3.58 1.98
CA ASP A 2 -0.71 4.30 2.65
C ASP A 2 -1.98 4.29 1.79
N TRP A 3 -3.14 4.27 2.45
CA TRP A 3 -4.45 4.37 1.81
C TRP A 3 -5.04 5.76 1.97
N VAL A 4 -5.09 6.49 0.87
CA VAL A 4 -5.83 7.74 0.82
C VAL A 4 -7.29 7.42 0.50
N LYS A 5 -8.16 7.61 1.49
CA LYS A 5 -9.61 7.34 1.42
C LYS A 5 -10.39 8.65 1.33
N GLY A 6 -11.59 8.61 0.76
CA GLY A 6 -12.51 9.77 0.74
C GLY A 6 -12.21 10.76 -0.38
N LEU A 7 -11.62 10.29 -1.48
CA LEU A 7 -11.49 11.07 -2.70
C LEU A 7 -12.86 11.22 -3.34
N VAL A 8 -13.09 12.35 -4.01
CA VAL A 8 -14.28 12.54 -4.85
C VAL A 8 -14.26 11.46 -5.94
N PRO A 9 -15.33 10.66 -6.10
CA PRO A 9 -15.36 9.60 -7.11
C PRO A 9 -14.99 10.15 -8.49
N GLY A 10 -14.02 9.51 -9.13
CA GLY A 10 -13.47 9.98 -10.41
C GLY A 10 -13.07 8.86 -11.37
N GLY A 11 -13.04 9.19 -12.65
CA GLY A 11 -12.73 8.25 -13.74
C GLY A 11 -13.93 7.39 -14.17
N LYS A 12 -13.71 6.47 -15.12
CA LYS A 12 -14.78 5.60 -15.66
C LYS A 12 -15.39 4.65 -14.62
N GLU A 13 -14.57 4.20 -13.67
CA GLU A 13 -14.93 3.20 -12.65
C GLU A 13 -15.33 3.84 -11.30
N ASN A 14 -15.42 5.18 -11.22
CA ASN A 14 -15.77 5.92 -9.99
C ASN A 14 -14.88 5.57 -8.78
N TYR A 15 -13.57 5.51 -8.97
CA TYR A 15 -12.62 5.27 -7.88
C TYR A 15 -12.70 6.38 -6.84
N ASN A 16 -12.74 6.02 -5.56
CA ASN A 16 -12.91 6.94 -4.43
C ASN A 16 -11.81 6.79 -3.36
N ALA A 17 -10.76 6.02 -3.67
CA ALA A 17 -9.55 5.86 -2.88
C ALA A 17 -8.32 5.70 -3.78
N CYS A 18 -7.13 5.87 -3.21
CA CYS A 18 -5.87 5.50 -3.85
C CYS A 18 -4.94 4.79 -2.86
N LEU A 19 -4.29 3.73 -3.34
CA LEU A 19 -3.17 3.08 -2.67
C LEU A 19 -1.86 3.75 -3.12
N ILE A 20 -1.18 4.39 -2.19
CA ILE A 20 0.07 5.10 -2.45
C ILE A 20 1.26 4.25 -2.00
N ILE A 21 2.20 4.07 -2.92
CA ILE A 21 3.42 3.29 -2.71
C ILE A 21 4.60 4.15 -3.17
N VAL A 22 5.52 4.41 -2.23
CA VAL A 22 6.74 5.16 -2.49
C VAL A 22 7.91 4.20 -2.37
N ASP A 23 8.70 4.09 -3.42
CA ASP A 23 10.00 3.46 -3.36
C ASP A 23 11.01 4.45 -2.77
N ARG A 24 11.48 4.16 -1.55
CA ARG A 24 12.43 5.01 -0.83
C ARG A 24 13.83 5.02 -1.42
N PHE A 25 14.17 4.07 -2.30
CA PHE A 25 15.46 4.05 -2.97
C PHE A 25 15.50 5.02 -4.16
N SER A 26 14.52 4.91 -5.07
CA SER A 26 14.45 5.76 -6.27
C SER A 26 13.70 7.08 -6.05
N ASN A 27 13.03 7.24 -4.91
CA ASN A 27 12.06 8.32 -4.64
C ASN A 27 10.89 8.35 -5.65
N SER A 28 10.60 7.20 -6.28
CA SER A 28 9.48 7.06 -7.19
C SER A 28 8.19 6.78 -6.42
N MET A 29 7.12 7.50 -6.74
CA MET A 29 5.79 7.29 -6.19
C MET A 29 4.87 6.67 -7.23
N ARG A 30 4.06 5.70 -6.81
CA ARG A 30 2.91 5.19 -7.56
C ARG A 30 1.64 5.40 -6.76
N CYS A 31 0.63 6.00 -7.39
CA CYS A 31 -0.74 6.07 -6.88
C CYS A 31 -1.58 5.11 -7.71
N LEU A 32 -2.08 4.06 -7.08
CA LEU A 32 -2.93 3.05 -7.70
C LEU A 32 -4.38 3.34 -7.33
N PRO A 33 -5.26 3.63 -8.32
CA PRO A 33 -6.65 3.93 -8.04
C PRO A 33 -7.38 2.68 -7.52
N CYS A 34 -8.25 2.88 -6.53
CA CYS A 34 -8.99 1.81 -5.87
C CYS A 34 -10.29 2.37 -5.26
N HIS A 35 -11.11 1.46 -4.73
CA HIS A 35 -12.30 1.80 -3.98
C HIS A 35 -12.05 1.64 -2.48
N LYS A 36 -12.69 2.49 -1.68
CA LYS A 36 -12.63 2.45 -0.22
C LYS A 36 -13.04 1.07 0.32
N GLU A 37 -14.03 0.46 -0.34
CA GLU A 37 -14.64 -0.82 -0.01
C GLU A 37 -13.83 -2.02 -0.51
N ASP A 38 -12.72 -1.78 -1.22
CA ASP A 38 -11.89 -2.87 -1.75
C ASP A 38 -11.36 -3.76 -0.63
N THR A 39 -11.45 -5.05 -0.90
CA THR A 39 -10.97 -6.09 0.01
C THR A 39 -9.45 -6.09 0.11
N ALA A 40 -8.94 -6.65 1.20
CA ALA A 40 -7.51 -6.88 1.38
C ALA A 40 -6.89 -7.70 0.23
N MET A 41 -7.63 -8.62 -0.37
CA MET A 41 -7.17 -9.42 -1.51
C MET A 41 -7.01 -8.58 -2.79
N TYR A 42 -7.96 -7.70 -3.08
CA TYR A 42 -7.85 -6.82 -4.25
C TYR A 42 -6.64 -5.89 -4.13
N ALA A 43 -6.41 -5.36 -2.93
CA ALA A 43 -5.21 -4.59 -2.63
C ALA A 43 -3.91 -5.38 -2.87
N ALA A 44 -3.87 -6.67 -2.52
CA ALA A 44 -2.72 -7.53 -2.75
C ALA A 44 -2.49 -7.80 -4.25
N LEU A 45 -3.56 -7.96 -5.02
CA LEU A 45 -3.48 -8.07 -6.48
C LEU A 45 -2.94 -6.78 -7.11
N LEU A 46 -3.42 -5.61 -6.68
CA LEU A 46 -2.89 -4.32 -7.13
C LEU A 46 -1.40 -4.19 -6.80
N PHE A 47 -1.00 -4.56 -5.58
CA PHE A 47 0.39 -4.56 -5.16
C PHE A 47 1.26 -5.50 -6.00
N TRP A 48 0.80 -6.73 -6.22
CA TRP A 48 1.53 -7.73 -7.01
C TRP A 48 1.74 -7.26 -8.45
N ASN A 49 0.66 -6.84 -9.10
CA ASN A 49 0.66 -6.50 -10.52
C ASN A 49 1.40 -5.20 -10.84
N ASN A 50 1.51 -4.27 -9.88
CA ASN A 50 2.14 -2.96 -10.13
C ASN A 50 3.50 -2.80 -9.47
N ILE A 51 3.78 -3.50 -8.37
CA ILE A 51 5.04 -3.35 -7.62
C ILE A 51 5.92 -4.55 -7.85
N ILE A 52 5.45 -5.76 -7.49
CA ILE A 52 6.28 -6.97 -7.56
C ILE A 52 6.67 -7.26 -9.01
N SER A 53 5.74 -7.11 -9.96
CA SER A 53 6.02 -7.30 -11.39
C SER A 53 7.07 -6.35 -11.95
N THR A 54 7.14 -5.11 -11.46
CA THR A 54 7.96 -4.04 -12.07
C THR A 54 9.27 -3.83 -11.33
N CYS A 55 9.26 -3.90 -10.00
CA CYS A 55 10.41 -3.62 -9.15
C CYS A 55 11.00 -4.90 -8.52
N GLY A 56 10.32 -6.04 -8.64
CA GLY A 56 10.62 -7.25 -7.88
C GLY A 56 10.08 -7.21 -6.45
N VAL A 57 10.43 -8.23 -5.67
CA VAL A 57 9.97 -8.38 -4.28
C VAL A 57 10.76 -7.44 -3.37
N PRO A 58 10.12 -6.46 -2.69
CA PRO A 58 10.81 -5.56 -1.78
C PRO A 58 11.22 -6.30 -0.50
N LYS A 59 12.38 -5.96 0.07
CA LYS A 59 12.83 -6.57 1.34
C LYS A 59 12.06 -6.06 2.56
N ILE A 60 11.64 -4.79 2.53
CA ILE A 60 11.01 -4.11 3.65
C ILE A 60 9.85 -3.27 3.10
N ILE A 61 8.69 -3.38 3.74
CA ILE A 61 7.56 -2.49 3.50
C ILE A 61 7.28 -1.74 4.79
N ILE A 62 7.18 -0.42 4.70
CA ILE A 62 6.65 0.41 5.78
C ILE A 62 5.21 0.75 5.42
N SER A 63 4.28 0.41 6.31
CA SER A 63 2.87 0.72 6.15
C SER A 63 2.33 1.40 7.39
N ASP A 64 1.22 2.12 7.26
CA ASP A 64 0.43 2.51 8.41
C ASP A 64 -0.23 1.29 9.09
N ARG A 65 -0.92 1.51 10.21
CA ARG A 65 -1.65 0.45 10.93
C ARG A 65 -3.07 0.25 10.40
N ASP A 66 -3.33 0.49 9.12
CA ASP A 66 -4.65 0.21 8.55
C ASP A 66 -4.97 -1.30 8.70
N PRO A 67 -6.18 -1.67 9.17
CA PRO A 67 -6.58 -3.06 9.36
C PRO A 67 -6.41 -3.94 8.13
N LYS A 68 -6.45 -3.35 6.92
CA LYS A 68 -6.19 -4.08 5.68
C LYS A 68 -4.77 -4.67 5.70
N PHE A 69 -3.76 -3.92 6.13
CA PHE A 69 -2.36 -4.37 6.16
C PHE A 69 -1.97 -5.16 7.40
N THR A 70 -2.72 -5.02 8.50
CA THR A 70 -2.53 -5.83 9.72
C THR A 70 -3.34 -7.13 9.69
N SER A 71 -4.09 -7.40 8.62
CA SER A 71 -4.86 -8.63 8.51
C SER A 71 -3.94 -9.86 8.46
N GLU A 72 -4.44 -11.00 8.93
CA GLU A 72 -3.72 -12.28 8.91
C GLU A 72 -3.28 -12.65 7.49
N PHE A 73 -4.15 -12.39 6.50
CA PHE A 73 -3.85 -12.60 5.08
C PHE A 73 -2.59 -11.84 4.64
N TRP A 74 -2.50 -10.54 4.90
CA TRP A 74 -1.35 -9.74 4.49
C TRP A 74 -0.08 -10.11 5.26
N THR A 75 -0.22 -10.39 6.55
CA THR A 75 0.91 -10.81 7.39
C THR A 75 1.52 -12.12 6.86
N ASN A 76 0.68 -13.12 6.59
CA ASN A 76 1.10 -14.40 6.01
C ASN A 76 1.66 -14.24 4.59
N LEU A 77 1.07 -13.38 3.76
CA LEU A 77 1.57 -13.09 2.41
C LEU A 77 2.99 -12.53 2.45
N TYR A 78 3.24 -11.53 3.30
CA TYR A 78 4.55 -10.92 3.44
C TYR A 78 5.57 -11.90 4.01
N GLU A 79 5.21 -12.69 5.01
CA GLU A 79 6.08 -13.73 5.57
C GLU A 79 6.49 -14.75 4.50
N LYS A 80 5.54 -15.23 3.70
CA LYS A 80 5.82 -16.17 2.59
C LYS A 80 6.69 -15.57 1.50
N LEU A 81 6.58 -14.27 1.27
CA LEU A 81 7.42 -13.55 0.31
C LEU A 81 8.78 -13.11 0.91
N GLY A 82 9.04 -13.38 2.19
CA GLY A 82 10.26 -12.95 2.88
C GLY A 82 10.34 -11.43 3.06
N ILE A 83 9.21 -10.74 3.05
CA ILE A 83 9.10 -9.29 3.17
C ILE A 83 8.97 -8.94 4.66
N LYS A 84 9.85 -8.06 5.16
CA LYS A 84 9.72 -7.51 6.51
C LYS A 84 8.72 -6.36 6.52
N LEU A 85 7.55 -6.58 7.12
CA LEU A 85 6.57 -5.53 7.35
C LEU A 85 6.93 -4.72 8.60
N LEU A 86 6.97 -3.40 8.46
CA LEU A 86 7.16 -2.44 9.55
C LEU A 86 5.96 -1.50 9.57
N PHE A 87 5.45 -1.20 10.75
CA PHE A 87 4.34 -0.28 10.92
C PHE A 87 4.83 1.11 11.35
N SER A 88 4.39 2.17 10.67
CA SER A 88 4.59 3.53 11.14
C SER A 88 3.80 3.78 12.43
N THR A 89 4.29 4.65 13.31
CA THR A 89 3.60 5.00 14.54
C THR A 89 2.50 6.01 14.24
N ALA A 90 1.31 5.79 14.80
CA ALA A 90 0.07 6.55 14.51
C ALA A 90 0.10 8.06 14.84
N TYR A 91 1.26 8.61 15.25
CA TYR A 91 1.41 9.97 15.77
C TYR A 91 2.71 10.66 15.31
N HIS A 92 3.38 10.18 14.26
CA HIS A 92 4.47 10.92 13.61
C HIS A 92 4.24 11.00 12.10
N PRO A 93 3.55 12.07 11.62
CA PRO A 93 3.51 12.43 10.20
C PRO A 93 4.90 12.63 9.58
N GLN A 94 5.93 12.77 10.43
CA GLN A 94 7.33 12.91 10.01
C GLN A 94 8.00 11.58 9.60
N THR A 95 7.47 10.42 9.98
CA THR A 95 8.02 9.12 9.53
C THR A 95 7.45 8.64 8.21
N ASP A 96 6.25 9.09 7.85
CA ASP A 96 5.65 8.94 6.51
C ASP A 96 5.96 10.14 5.59
N GLY A 97 6.55 11.20 6.14
CA GLY A 97 7.06 12.36 5.42
C GLY A 97 8.46 12.15 4.86
N ARG A 98 8.57 11.52 3.69
CA ARG A 98 9.51 12.03 2.69
C ARG A 98 8.70 12.48 1.48
N ALA A 99 8.45 13.78 1.44
CA ALA A 99 8.08 14.48 0.22
C ALA A 99 9.23 14.40 -0.81
#